data_AF-A0A949LRK8-F1
#
_entry.id   AF-A0A949LRK8-F1
#
_cell.length_a   1.000
_cell.length_b   1.000
_cell.length_c   1.000
_cell.angle_alpha   90.00
_cell.angle_beta   90.00
_cell.angle_gamma   90.00
#
_symmetry.space_group_name_H-M   'P 1'
#
loop_
_entity.id
_entity.type
_entity.pdbx_description
1 polymer ?
#
loop_
_entity_poly.entity_id
_entity_poly.type
_entity_poly.pdbx_seq_one_letter_code
_entity_poly.pdbx_strand_id
1 'polypeptide(L)' 'MRISAGDFCILAGELAAEHGLLARDYAQRASASFEAEGESERARFWFTLSILLDDIAMRRLDPSREPTIH' A
#
# COMPACT_ATOMS: atom_id res chain seq x y z
N MET A 1 1.13 7.57 14.52
CA MET A 1 -0.20 6.94 14.33
C MET A 1 -0.03 5.44 14.43
N ARG A 2 -0.84 4.72 15.23
CA ARG A 2 -0.79 3.25 15.21
C ARG A 2 -1.74 2.77 14.13
N ILE A 3 -1.19 2.16 13.11
CA ILE A 3 -1.91 1.50 12.04
C ILE A 3 -1.61 0.01 12.17
N SER A 4 -2.63 -0.83 12.07
CA SER A 4 -2.43 -2.27 12.03
C SER A 4 -2.05 -2.73 10.63
N ALA A 5 -1.50 -3.95 10.50
CA ALA A 5 -1.27 -4.55 9.20
C ALA A 5 -2.59 -4.72 8.40
N GLY A 6 -3.71 -4.97 9.09
CA GLY A 6 -5.03 -5.03 8.48
C GLY A 6 -5.46 -3.68 7.90
N ASP A 7 -5.25 -2.58 8.62
CA ASP A 7 -5.56 -1.23 8.11
C ASP A 7 -4.74 -0.90 6.87
N PHE A 8 -3.47 -1.33 6.83
CA PHE A 8 -2.60 -1.15 5.66
C PHE A 8 -3.10 -1.92 4.43
N CYS A 9 -3.56 -3.15 4.67
CA CYS A 9 -4.11 -4.02 3.66
C CYS A 9 -5.39 -3.41 3.05
N ILE A 10 -6.29 -2.92 3.91
CA ILE A 10 -7.52 -2.22 3.50
C ILE A 10 -7.17 -0.98 2.68
N LEU A 11 -6.26 -0.13 3.16
CA LEU A 11 -5.87 1.10 2.46
C LEU A 11 -5.26 0.80 1.08
N ALA A 12 -4.43 -0.23 0.98
CA ALA A 12 -3.88 -0.67 -0.31
C ALA A 12 -4.99 -1.17 -1.25
N GLY A 13 -5.99 -1.88 -0.71
CA GLY A 13 -7.18 -2.31 -1.44
C GLY A 13 -8.01 -1.14 -1.97
N GLU A 14 -8.28 -0.14 -1.12
CA GLU A 14 -8.99 1.09 -1.50
C GLU A 14 -8.26 1.84 -2.60
N LEU A 15 -6.94 2.01 -2.46
CA LEU A 15 -6.11 2.70 -3.44
C LEU A 15 -6.06 1.94 -4.78
N ALA A 16 -6.00 0.60 -4.74
CA ALA A 16 -6.09 -0.24 -5.93
C ALA A 16 -7.47 -0.16 -6.59
N ALA A 17 -8.55 -0.12 -5.81
CA ALA A 17 -9.91 0.03 -6.33
C ALA A 17 -10.13 1.39 -6.99
N GLU A 18 -9.56 2.46 -6.44
CA GLU A 18 -9.69 3.83 -6.95
C GLU A 18 -8.86 4.07 -8.21
N HIS A 19 -7.62 3.58 -8.26
CA HIS A 19 -6.67 3.94 -9.31
C HIS A 19 -6.23 2.79 -10.21
N GLY A 20 -6.67 1.55 -9.92
CA GLY A 20 -6.32 0.37 -10.69
C GLY A 20 -4.81 0.18 -10.83
N LEU A 21 -4.34 -0.02 -12.06
CA LEU A 21 -2.93 -0.24 -12.37
C LEU A 21 -2.03 0.97 -12.03
N LEU A 22 -2.59 2.16 -11.84
CA LEU A 22 -1.82 3.37 -11.51
C LEU A 22 -1.54 3.51 -10.02
N ALA A 23 -2.26 2.80 -9.15
CA ALA A 23 -2.12 2.90 -7.70
C ALA A 23 -0.66 2.72 -7.24
N ARG A 24 0.04 1.76 -7.84
CA ARG A 24 1.44 1.46 -7.55
C ARG A 24 2.36 2.61 -7.95
N ASP A 25 2.18 3.18 -9.14
CA ASP A 25 2.99 4.32 -9.61
C ASP A 25 2.84 5.51 -8.67
N TYR A 26 1.61 5.80 -8.23
CA TYR A 26 1.35 6.87 -7.27
C TYR A 26 2.04 6.62 -5.92
N ALA A 27 1.97 5.39 -5.39
CA ALA A 27 2.64 5.05 -4.14
C ALA A 27 4.17 5.18 -4.26
N GLN A 28 4.76 4.76 -5.38
CA GLN A 28 6.20 4.87 -5.61
C GLN A 28 6.65 6.34 -5.74
N ARG A 29 5.90 7.15 -6.48
CA ARG A 29 6.19 8.59 -6.63
C ARG A 29 6.03 9.35 -5.32
N ALA A 30 5.01 9.04 -4.53
CA ALA A 30 4.83 9.61 -3.20
C ALA A 30 5.99 9.25 -2.28
N SER A 31 6.41 7.98 -2.26
CA SER A 31 7.57 7.52 -1.50
C SER A 31 8.84 8.29 -1.88
N ALA A 32 9.13 8.43 -3.18
CA ALA A 32 10.29 9.18 -3.67
C ALA A 32 10.24 10.67 -3.31
N SER A 33 9.06 11.31 -3.38
CA SER A 33 8.90 12.72 -3.00
C SER A 33 9.21 12.92 -1.52
N PHE A 34 8.63 12.10 -0.64
CA PHE A 34 8.86 12.20 0.79
C PHE A 34 10.31 11.88 1.20
N GLU A 35 10.96 10.95 0.50
CA GLU A 35 12.38 10.68 0.73
C GLU A 35 13.23 11.90 0.39
N ALA A 36 12.94 12.58 -0.73
CA ALA A 36 13.63 13.81 -1.13
C ALA A 36 13.37 14.98 -0.16
N GLU A 37 12.22 15.01 0.50
CA GLU A 37 11.84 16.00 1.51
C GLU A 37 12.42 15.68 2.91
N GLY A 38 13.04 14.52 3.10
CA GLY A 38 13.54 14.06 4.41
C GLY A 38 12.44 13.52 5.34
N GLU A 39 11.23 13.30 4.81
CA GLU A 39 10.05 12.82 5.52
C GLU A 39 10.04 11.28 5.59
N SER A 40 11.07 10.70 6.21
CA SER A 40 11.35 9.25 6.15
C SER A 40 10.21 8.35 6.63
N GLU A 41 9.41 8.78 7.62
CA GLU A 41 8.25 8.00 8.08
C GLU A 41 7.17 7.89 6.99
N ARG A 42 6.90 9.01 6.30
CA ARG A 42 5.94 9.07 5.19
C ARG A 42 6.46 8.33 3.97
N ALA A 43 7.75 8.45 3.67
CA ALA A 43 8.39 7.70 2.59
C ALA A 43 8.24 6.19 2.80
N ARG A 44 8.50 5.72 4.03
CA ARG A 44 8.37 4.30 4.42
C ARG A 44 6.92 3.82 4.41
N PHE A 45 5.97 4.66 4.80
CA PHE A 45 4.54 4.37 4.69
C PHE A 45 4.16 4.07 3.23
N TRP A 46 4.47 4.99 2.30
CA TRP A 46 4.13 4.83 0.89
C TRP A 46 4.90 3.70 0.20
N PHE A 47 6.16 3.48 0.58
CA PHE A 47 6.92 2.33 0.14
C PHE A 47 6.24 1.02 0.53
N THR A 48 5.81 0.91 1.79
CA THR A 48 5.13 -0.30 2.28
C THR A 48 3.79 -0.51 1.56
N LEU A 49 3.05 0.56 1.25
CA LEU A 49 1.83 0.47 0.43
C LEU A 49 2.13 -0.08 -0.96
N SER A 50 3.21 0.37 -1.60
CA SER A 50 3.58 -0.10 -2.94
C SER A 50 3.84 -1.61 -3.00
N ILE A 51 4.36 -2.20 -1.91
CA ILE A 51 4.57 -3.65 -1.81
C ILE A 51 3.22 -4.38 -1.75
N LEU A 52 2.29 -3.92 -0.90
CA LEU A 52 0.96 -4.53 -0.79
C LEU A 52 0.18 -4.42 -2.11
N LEU A 53 0.30 -3.30 -2.81
CA LEU A 53 -0.30 -3.12 -4.14
C LEU A 53 0.25 -4.12 -5.16
N ASP A 54 1.56 -4.41 -5.12
CA ASP A 54 2.16 -5.47 -5.96
C ASP A 54 1.54 -6.84 -5.64
N ASP A 55 1.40 -7.17 -4.35
CA ASP A 55 0.80 -8.45 -3.95
C ASP A 55 -0.70 -8.55 -4.29
N ILE A 56 -1.45 -7.46 -4.17
CA ILE A 56 -2.86 -7.37 -4.62
C ILE A 56 -2.94 -7.56 -6.13
N ALA A 57 -2.12 -6.85 -6.91
CA ALA A 57 -2.10 -6.95 -8.36
C ALA A 57 -1.73 -8.37 -8.84
N MET A 58 -0.83 -9.04 -8.13
CA MET A 58 -0.46 -10.44 -8.37
C MET A 58 -1.45 -11.46 -7.78
N ARG A 59 -2.55 -10.99 -7.17
CA ARG A 59 -3.59 -11.82 -6.51
C ARG A 59 -3.04 -12.73 -5.41
N ARG A 60 -1.92 -12.35 -4.79
CA ARG A 60 -1.36 -13.03 -3.62
C ARG A 60 -2.06 -12.61 -2.34
N LEU A 61 -2.69 -11.44 -2.35
CA LEU A 61 -3.41 -10.88 -1.24
C LEU A 61 -4.79 -10.41 -1.71
N ASP A 62 -5.82 -10.78 -0.96
CA ASP A 62 -7.20 -10.30 -1.14
C ASP A 62 -7.50 -9.28 -0.04
N PRO A 63 -7.58 -7.97 -0.36
CA PRO A 63 -7.77 -6.94 0.64
C PRO A 63 -9.21 -6.89 1.17
N SER A 64 -10.16 -7.59 0.52
CA SER A 64 -11.57 -7.64 0.92
C SER A 64 -11.90 -8.79 1.85
N ARG A 65 -10.94 -9.69 2.10
CA ARG A 65 -11.16 -10.94 2.80
C ARG A 65 -10.41 -10.95 4.12
N GLU A 66 -11.11 -11.33 5.20
CA GLU A 66 -10.41 -11.57 6.47
C GLU A 66 -9.40 -12.72 6.30
N PRO A 67 -8.15 -12.54 6.80
CA PRO A 67 -7.18 -13.61 6.80
C PRO A 67 -7.73 -14.81 7.56
N THR A 68 -7.92 -15.93 6.86
CA THR A 68 -8.40 -17.19 7.45
C THR A 68 -7.22 -18.14 7.62
N ILE A 69 -7.03 -18.64 8.85
CA ILE A 69 -6.09 -19.73 9.11
C ILE A 69 -6.85 -21.03 8.78
N HIS A 70 -6.36 -21.77 7.78
CA HIS A 70 -6.78 -23.14 7.51
C HIS A 70 -5.90 -24.12 8.27
#